data_AF-A0AAV0XXT7-F1
#
_entry.id   AF-A0AAV0XXT7-F1
#
_cell.length_a   1.000
_cell.length_b   1.000
_cell.length_c   1.000
_cell.angle_alpha   90.00
_cell.angle_beta   90.00
_cell.angle_gamma   90.00
#
_symmetry.space_group_name_H-M   'P 1'
#
loop_
_entity.id
_entity.type
_entity.pdbx_description
1 polymer ?
#
loop_
_entity_poly.entity_id
_entity_poly.type
_entity_poly.pdbx_seq_one_letter_code
_entity_poly.pdbx_strand_id
1 'polypeptide(L)'
;MTQDVCEPQLTGWKTEKFVLKLNKANNCVKMKSGDLVLIDNIATSQLDQSILIIGRKFEKVVEYFNIPCSSELLNIHLVSQLNYLQSWKLSDIREKMIRFPMLDDETRSVVMPLLYLQ
;
A
#
# COMPACT_ATOMS: atom_id res chain seq x y z
N MET A 1 4.31 -11.81 -14.78
CA MET A 1 4.23 -11.11 -16.08
C MET A 1 3.49 -9.81 -15.83
N THR A 2 4.19 -8.69 -15.87
CA THR A 2 3.60 -7.35 -15.77
C THR A 2 2.79 -7.11 -17.04
N GLN A 3 1.46 -7.02 -16.91
CA GLN A 3 0.55 -6.67 -18.01
C GLN A 3 0.95 -5.31 -18.60
N ASP A 4 0.76 -5.15 -19.91
CA ASP A 4 1.14 -3.98 -20.71
C ASP A 4 0.62 -2.66 -20.13
N VAL A 5 1.55 -1.83 -19.65
CA VAL A 5 1.29 -0.49 -19.08
C VAL A 5 1.66 0.57 -20.11
N CYS A 6 0.83 1.61 -20.26
CA CYS A 6 1.12 2.77 -21.11
C CYS A 6 1.29 4.06 -20.28
N GLU A 7 1.96 5.05 -20.87
CA GLU A 7 1.96 6.44 -20.40
C GLU A 7 0.54 7.07 -20.50
N PRO A 8 0.18 8.06 -19.65
CA PRO A 8 1.03 8.69 -18.65
C PRO A 8 1.10 7.93 -17.32
N GLN A 9 2.30 7.86 -16.73
CA GLN A 9 2.48 7.46 -15.34
C GLN A 9 1.96 8.56 -14.40
N LEU A 10 1.18 8.17 -13.39
CA LEU A 10 0.51 9.12 -12.51
C LEU A 10 1.24 9.25 -11.17
N THR A 11 1.48 10.49 -10.74
CA THR A 11 2.12 10.79 -9.44
C THR A 11 1.18 10.60 -8.24
N GLY A 12 -0.11 10.45 -8.50
CA GLY A 12 -1.14 10.17 -7.51
C GLY A 12 -2.51 9.94 -8.14
N TRP A 13 -3.45 9.46 -7.32
CA TRP A 13 -4.83 9.21 -7.73
C TRP A 13 -5.80 9.65 -6.65
N LYS A 14 -6.81 10.45 -7.01
CA LYS A 14 -7.86 10.90 -6.08
C LYS A 14 -9.10 10.02 -6.24
N THR A 15 -9.52 9.41 -5.16
CA THR A 15 -10.85 8.79 -5.02
C THR A 15 -11.75 9.69 -4.18
N GLU A 16 -13.03 9.34 -4.06
CA GLU A 16 -13.95 10.01 -3.13
C GLU A 16 -13.51 9.88 -1.67
N LYS A 17 -12.81 8.79 -1.32
CA LYS A 17 -12.45 8.45 0.07
C LYS A 17 -11.05 8.91 0.47
N PHE A 18 -10.10 8.85 -0.46
CA PHE A 18 -8.69 9.14 -0.19
C PHE A 18 -7.91 9.53 -1.45
N VAL A 19 -6.77 10.17 -1.23
CA VAL A 19 -5.78 10.47 -2.27
C VAL A 19 -4.56 9.56 -2.11
N LEU A 20 -4.27 8.75 -3.12
CA LEU A 20 -3.01 8.02 -3.24
C LEU A 20 -1.93 8.98 -3.75
N LYS A 21 -0.77 8.94 -3.12
CA LYS A 21 0.43 9.69 -3.57
C LYS A 21 1.61 8.74 -3.51
N LEU A 22 2.50 8.82 -4.50
CA LEU A 22 3.69 7.97 -4.58
C LEU A 22 4.87 8.47 -3.70
N ASN A 23 4.60 9.28 -2.67
CA ASN A 23 5.64 9.70 -1.73
C ASN A 23 5.87 8.64 -0.65
N LYS A 24 7.05 8.68 -0.01
CA LYS A 24 7.53 7.63 0.92
C LYS A 24 6.53 7.28 2.04
N ALA A 25 5.72 8.23 2.51
CA ALA A 25 4.79 8.03 3.61
C ALA A 25 3.38 7.58 3.18
N ASN A 26 2.98 7.88 1.93
CA ASN A 26 1.58 7.74 1.46
C ASN A 26 1.39 6.68 0.37
N ASN A 27 2.43 5.92 0.06
CA ASN A 27 2.42 4.92 -1.00
C ASN A 27 2.11 3.51 -0.48
N CYS A 28 1.40 3.37 0.63
CA CYS A 28 1.02 2.07 1.20
C CYS A 28 -0.50 1.93 1.24
N VAL A 29 -1.01 0.73 0.93
CA VAL A 29 -2.44 0.41 0.94
C VAL A 29 -2.68 -0.97 1.50
N LYS A 30 -3.89 -1.19 2.02
CA LYS A 30 -4.40 -2.52 2.34
C LYS A 30 -5.40 -2.94 1.28
N MET A 31 -5.15 -4.12 0.71
CA MET A 31 -6.02 -4.72 -0.29
C MET A 31 -7.24 -5.38 0.36
N LYS A 32 -8.30 -5.61 -0.43
CA LYS A 32 -9.47 -6.38 0.03
C LYS A 32 -9.11 -7.80 0.45
N SER A 33 -8.03 -8.38 -0.09
CA SER A 33 -7.46 -9.67 0.35
C SER A 33 -6.86 -9.62 1.76
N GLY A 34 -6.61 -8.43 2.31
CA GLY A 34 -5.88 -8.22 3.56
C GLY A 34 -4.39 -7.89 3.36
N ASP A 35 -3.87 -8.04 2.13
CA ASP A 35 -2.47 -7.79 1.83
C ASP A 35 -2.07 -6.33 2.01
N LEU A 36 -0.91 -6.09 2.59
CA LEU A 36 -0.28 -4.77 2.68
C LEU A 36 0.65 -4.60 1.50
N VAL A 37 0.38 -3.59 0.67
CA VAL A 37 1.08 -3.36 -0.60
C VAL A 37 1.74 -1.99 -0.59
N LEU A 38 3.02 -1.99 -0.92
CA LEU A 38 3.77 -0.79 -1.25
C LEU A 38 3.60 -0.48 -2.74
N ILE A 39 3.01 0.66 -3.05
CA ILE A 39 2.78 1.12 -4.41
C ILE A 39 4.05 1.80 -4.94
N ASP A 40 4.53 1.31 -6.07
CA ASP A 40 5.66 1.86 -6.83
C ASP A 40 5.17 2.75 -7.98
N ASN A 41 4.04 2.41 -8.60
CA ASN A 41 3.48 3.17 -9.74
C ASN A 41 1.94 3.05 -9.84
N ILE A 42 1.32 4.02 -10.52
CA ILE A 42 -0.10 4.01 -10.90
C ILE A 42 -0.18 4.19 -12.42
N ALA A 43 -0.92 3.31 -13.07
CA ALA A 43 -0.88 3.11 -14.51
C ALA A 43 -2.28 2.87 -15.09
N THR A 44 -2.43 3.10 -16.39
CA THR A 44 -3.63 2.71 -17.14
C THR A 44 -3.37 1.42 -17.90
N SER A 45 -4.27 0.45 -17.73
CA SER A 45 -4.29 -0.81 -18.47
C SER A 45 -4.56 -0.55 -19.96
N GLN A 46 -3.75 -1.10 -20.85
CA GLN A 46 -3.99 -0.99 -22.28
C GLN A 46 -5.22 -1.79 -22.74
N LEU A 47 -5.52 -2.90 -22.06
CA LEU A 47 -6.56 -3.85 -22.45
C LEU A 47 -7.98 -3.31 -22.24
N ASP A 48 -8.21 -2.64 -21.11
CA ASP A 48 -9.54 -2.22 -20.67
C ASP A 48 -9.60 -0.77 -20.16
N GLN A 49 -8.51 -0.02 -20.31
CA GLN A 49 -8.39 1.38 -19.85
C GLN A 49 -8.63 1.57 -18.35
N SER A 50 -8.60 0.48 -17.56
CA SER A 50 -8.76 0.54 -16.11
C SER A 50 -7.48 1.05 -15.43
N ILE A 51 -7.64 1.66 -14.26
CA ILE A 51 -6.51 2.09 -13.44
C ILE A 51 -5.98 0.92 -12.63
N LEU A 52 -4.69 0.66 -12.83
CA LEU A 52 -3.91 -0.34 -12.13
C LEU A 52 -2.94 0.33 -11.16
N ILE A 53 -2.74 -0.34 -10.05
CA ILE A 53 -1.70 -0.05 -9.05
C ILE A 53 -0.64 -1.12 -9.19
N ILE A 54 0.61 -0.68 -9.32
CA ILE A 54 1.77 -1.54 -9.49
C ILE A 54 2.64 -1.38 -8.25
N GLY A 55 3.05 -2.50 -7.67
CA GLY A 55 3.76 -2.47 -6.40
C GLY A 55 4.16 -3.83 -5.91
N ARG A 56 4.55 -3.89 -4.64
CA ARG A 56 5.07 -5.10 -3.99
C ARG A 56 4.34 -5.32 -2.67
N LYS A 57 3.92 -6.56 -2.44
CA LYS A 57 3.34 -6.99 -1.17
C LYS A 57 4.44 -7.14 -0.11
N PHE A 58 4.16 -6.75 1.14
CA PHE A 58 4.99 -7.14 2.28
C PHE A 58 4.76 -8.61 2.62
N GLU A 59 5.83 -9.40 2.64
CA GLU A 59 5.79 -10.82 3.00
C GLU A 59 5.79 -11.01 4.52
N LYS A 60 6.59 -10.21 5.24
CA LYS A 60 6.66 -10.28 6.69
C LYS A 60 5.81 -9.18 7.29
N VAL A 61 4.68 -9.58 7.88
CA VAL A 61 3.73 -8.71 8.58
C VAL A 61 3.52 -9.28 9.98
N VAL A 62 3.84 -8.51 11.01
CA VAL A 62 3.68 -8.91 12.41
C VAL A 62 3.09 -7.75 13.22
N GLU A 63 2.58 -8.03 14.42
CA GLU A 63 2.22 -6.98 15.37
C GLU A 63 3.43 -6.10 15.71
N TYR A 64 3.22 -4.79 15.77
CA TYR A 64 4.25 -3.83 16.15
C TYR A 64 4.47 -3.81 17.67
N PHE A 65 3.39 -3.95 18.43
CA PHE A 65 3.42 -4.08 19.89
C PHE A 65 2.29 -5.00 20.37
N ASN A 66 2.44 -5.54 21.58
CA ASN A 66 1.46 -6.42 22.22
C ASN A 66 1.00 -5.95 23.61
N ILE A 67 1.51 -4.81 24.10
CA ILE A 67 1.13 -4.19 25.37
C ILE A 67 0.60 -2.78 25.08
N PRO A 68 -0.57 -2.39 25.60
CA PRO A 68 -1.48 -3.15 26.48
C PRO A 68 -2.29 -4.25 25.76
N CYS A 69 -2.30 -4.25 24.42
CA CYS A 69 -2.94 -5.26 23.59
C CYS A 69 -2.19 -5.38 22.25
N SER A 70 -2.55 -6.39 21.44
CA SER A 70 -1.99 -6.55 20.10
C SER A 70 -2.34 -5.36 19.21
N SER A 71 -1.32 -4.76 18.59
CA SER A 71 -1.48 -3.65 17.65
C SER A 71 -2.25 -4.05 16.39
N GLU A 72 -2.33 -5.35 16.08
CA GLU A 72 -3.13 -5.89 14.99
C GLU A 72 -4.62 -5.59 15.14
N LEU A 73 -5.14 -5.51 16.38
CA LEU A 73 -6.52 -5.11 16.65
C LEU A 73 -6.84 -3.70 16.13
N LEU A 74 -5.81 -2.87 15.98
CA LEU A 74 -5.87 -1.51 15.45
C LEU A 74 -5.39 -1.42 13.98
N ASN A 75 -5.14 -2.56 13.33
CA ASN A 75 -4.48 -2.69 12.01
C ASN A 75 -3.12 -2.00 11.94
N ILE A 76 -2.40 -1.92 13.06
CA ILE A 76 -1.04 -1.40 13.13
C ILE A 76 -0.10 -2.59 13.02
N HIS A 77 0.76 -2.57 12.00
CA HIS A 77 1.66 -3.67 11.71
C HIS A 77 3.08 -3.18 11.54
N LEU A 78 4.02 -4.01 11.99
CA LEU A 78 5.40 -3.92 11.59
C LEU A 78 5.58 -4.77 10.33
N VAL A 79 6.11 -4.16 9.27
CA VAL A 79 6.29 -4.81 7.98
C VAL A 79 7.73 -4.77 7.51
N SER A 80 8.13 -5.83 6.80
CA SER A 80 9.40 -5.90 6.08
C SER A 80 9.31 -6.96 4.97
N GLN A 81 10.38 -7.08 4.18
CA GLN A 81 10.52 -8.03 3.06
C GLN A 81 9.45 -7.81 1.98
N LEU A 82 9.84 -7.15 0.88
CA LEU A 82 8.96 -6.94 -0.26
C LEU A 82 9.07 -8.10 -1.23
N ASN A 83 7.93 -8.60 -1.69
CA ASN A 83 7.85 -9.64 -2.72
C ASN A 83 8.12 -9.07 -4.13
N TYR A 84 8.00 -9.92 -5.16
CA TYR A 84 8.05 -9.56 -6.57
C TYR A 84 6.97 -8.53 -6.95
N LEU A 85 7.29 -7.75 -7.97
CA LEU A 85 6.42 -6.72 -8.52
C LEU A 85 5.15 -7.35 -9.11
N GLN A 86 4.01 -6.82 -8.71
CA GLN A 86 2.67 -7.28 -9.11
C GLN A 86 1.79 -6.06 -9.45
N SER A 87 0.63 -6.33 -10.05
CA SER A 87 -0.39 -5.32 -10.35
C SER A 87 -1.74 -5.74 -9.81
N TRP A 88 -2.52 -4.76 -9.37
CA TRP A 88 -3.90 -4.93 -8.90
C TRP A 88 -4.79 -3.85 -9.49
N LYS A 89 -6.10 -4.08 -9.51
CA LYS A 89 -7.05 -3.02 -9.86
C LYS A 89 -7.13 -2.03 -8.71
N LEU A 90 -7.30 -0.75 -9.04
CA LEU A 90 -7.53 0.28 -8.02
C LEU A 90 -8.75 -0.05 -7.12
N SER A 91 -9.78 -0.68 -7.70
CA SER A 91 -10.99 -1.13 -6.99
C SER A 91 -10.72 -2.17 -5.91
N ASP A 92 -9.54 -2.80 -5.90
CA ASP A 92 -9.17 -3.83 -4.95
C ASP A 92 -8.54 -3.26 -3.68
N ILE A 93 -8.26 -1.94 -3.65
CA ILE A 93 -7.87 -1.25 -2.42
C ILE A 93 -9.07 -1.19 -1.48
N ARG A 94 -8.85 -1.65 -0.24
CA ARG A 94 -9.80 -1.48 0.86
C ARG A 94 -9.61 -0.14 1.55
N GLU A 95 -8.37 0.18 1.92
CA GLU A 95 -8.04 1.38 2.68
C GLU A 95 -6.61 1.85 2.42
N LYS A 96 -6.39 3.16 2.61
CA LYS A 96 -5.07 3.77 2.52
C LYS A 96 -4.34 3.60 3.84
N MET A 97 -3.06 3.25 3.76
CA MET A 97 -2.17 3.09 4.90
C MET A 97 -1.11 4.19 4.89
N ILE A 98 -0.66 4.61 6.08
CA ILE A 98 0.52 5.45 6.25
C ILE A 98 1.69 4.53 6.58
N ARG A 99 2.87 4.85 6.06
CA ARG A 99 4.12 4.13 6.35
C ARG A 99 5.12 5.02 7.07
N PHE A 100 5.65 4.50 8.18
CA PHE A 100 6.71 5.11 8.99
C PHE A 100 7.95 4.20 8.93
N PRO A 101 9.01 4.59 8.18
CA PRO A 101 10.29 3.88 8.21
C PRO A 101 10.89 3.92 9.61
N MET A 102 11.47 2.81 10.07
CA MET A 102 12.19 2.80 11.34
C MET A 102 13.54 3.52 11.21
N LEU A 103 13.93 4.27 12.25
CA LEU A 103 15.16 5.08 12.23
C LEU A 103 16.43 4.23 12.38
N ASP A 104 16.30 3.10 13.08
CA ASP A 104 17.36 2.13 13.38
C ASP A 104 17.47 1.01 12.34
N ASP A 105 16.42 0.76 11.56
CA ASP A 105 16.38 -0.25 10.50
C ASP A 105 15.50 0.19 9.32
N GLU A 106 16.11 0.71 8.27
CA GLU A 106 15.39 1.18 7.07
C GLU A 106 14.67 0.07 6.30
N THR A 107 14.97 -1.20 6.57
CA THR A 107 14.29 -2.35 5.94
C THR A 107 12.94 -2.66 6.58
N ARG A 108 12.67 -2.05 7.75
CA ARG A 108 11.44 -2.19 8.51
C ARG A 108 10.64 -0.90 8.48
N SER A 109 9.34 -1.04 8.51
CA SER A 109 8.43 0.09 8.63
C SER A 109 7.23 -0.29 9.47
N VAL A 110 6.70 0.68 10.20
CA VAL A 110 5.37 0.58 10.80
C VAL A 110 4.37 1.08 9.79
N VAL A 111 3.29 0.33 9.58
CA VAL A 111 2.17 0.74 8.75
C VAL A 111 0.88 0.71 9.56
N MET A 112 0.02 1.70 9.35
CA MET A 112 -1.25 1.83 10.05
C MET A 112 -2.28 2.51 9.15
N PRO A 113 -3.60 2.33 9.41
CA PRO A 113 -4.63 2.97 8.60
C PRO A 113 -4.51 4.49 8.66
N LEU A 114 -4.69 5.14 7.51
CA LEU A 114 -4.96 6.58 7.49
C LEU A 114 -6.40 6.80 7.95
N LEU A 115 -6.56 7.04 9.25
CA LEU A 115 -7.85 7.41 9.82
C LEU A 115 -8.17 8.84 9.38
N TYR A 116 -9.15 9.00 8.47
CA TYR A 116 -9.84 10.27 8.30
C TYR A 116 -10.98 10.29 9.33
N LEU A 117 -10.99 11.27 10.22
CA LEU A 117 -12.23 11.68 10.88
C LEU A 117 -13.14 12.21 9.75
N GLN A 118 -14.23 11.49 9.47
CA GLN A 118 -15.29 11.97 8.58
C GLN A 118 -16.00 13.18 9.19
#